data_AF-A0AAW6D8B3-F1
#
_entry.id   AF-A0AAW6D8B3-F1
#
_cell.length_a   1.000
_cell.length_b   1.000
_cell.length_c   1.000
_cell.angle_alpha   90.00
_cell.angle_beta   90.00
_cell.angle_gamma   90.00
#
_symmetry.space_group_name_H-M   'P 1'
#
loop_
_entity.id
_entity.type
_entity.pdbx_description
1 polymer ?
#
loop_
_entity_poly.entity_id
_entity_poly.type
_entity_poly.pdbx_seq_one_letter_code
_entity_poly.pdbx_strand_id
1 'polypeptide(L)'
;GNKDAWKLHNRLALGGTADTALMELLKRKPNIRNICLCLDNDSAGRAASATIRQKLMSMGYMNVYERFSREKDYNEELMMVRKTEIEISYE
;
A
#
# COMPACT_ATOMS: atom_id res chain seq x y z
N GLY A 1 16.55 -8.05 -4.32
CA GLY A 1 15.10 -8.34 -4.28
C GLY A 1 14.68 -9.18 -5.49
N ASN A 2 13.61 -9.97 -5.38
CA ASN A 2 13.12 -10.80 -6.48
C ASN A 2 12.50 -9.94 -7.61
N LYS A 3 13.10 -9.96 -8.81
CA LYS A 3 12.66 -9.17 -9.99
C LYS A 3 11.29 -9.55 -10.55
N ASP A 4 10.78 -10.73 -10.23
CA ASP A 4 9.50 -11.24 -10.70
C ASP A 4 8.38 -11.10 -9.66
N ALA A 5 8.68 -10.56 -8.47
CA ALA A 5 7.69 -10.36 -7.40
C ALA A 5 6.49 -9.49 -7.83
N TRP A 6 6.64 -8.66 -8.85
CA TRP A 6 5.54 -7.84 -9.35
C TRP A 6 4.43 -8.68 -10.00
N LYS A 7 4.75 -9.86 -10.56
CA LYS A 7 3.78 -10.76 -11.20
C LYS A 7 2.87 -11.48 -10.21
N LEU A 8 3.30 -11.58 -8.94
CA LEU A 8 2.57 -12.30 -7.90
C LEU A 8 1.47 -11.46 -7.24
N HIS A 9 1.51 -10.13 -7.43
CA HIS A 9 0.64 -9.21 -6.72
C HIS A 9 0.01 -8.18 -7.65
N ASN A 10 -1.30 -7.98 -7.50
CA ASN A 10 -2.00 -6.85 -8.08
C ASN A 10 -1.67 -5.60 -7.26
N ARG A 11 -1.35 -4.48 -7.93
CA ARG A 11 -1.17 -3.16 -7.30
C ARG A 11 -2.17 -2.20 -7.91
N LEU A 12 -2.78 -1.38 -7.06
CA LEU A 12 -3.76 -0.37 -7.45
C LEU A 12 -3.38 0.95 -6.77
N ALA A 13 -3.26 2.01 -7.55
CA ALA A 13 -3.19 3.37 -7.02
C ALA A 13 -4.62 3.93 -6.87
N LEU A 14 -4.91 4.56 -5.73
CA LEU A 14 -6.23 5.12 -5.44
C LEU A 14 -6.44 6.53 -6.04
N GLY A 15 -5.36 7.22 -6.42
CA GLY A 15 -5.43 8.62 -6.85
C GLY A 15 -5.68 9.59 -5.70
N GLY A 16 -5.20 9.27 -4.50
CA GLY A 16 -5.43 10.00 -3.25
C GLY A 16 -5.86 9.06 -2.13
N THR A 17 -6.73 9.52 -1.24
CA THR A 17 -7.25 8.75 -0.09
C THR A 17 -8.63 8.12 -0.33
N ALA A 18 -9.24 8.35 -1.49
CA ALA A 18 -10.56 7.84 -1.82
C ALA A 18 -10.52 6.35 -2.22
N ASP A 19 -11.47 5.56 -1.75
CA ASP A 19 -11.52 4.11 -1.97
C ASP A 19 -12.30 3.70 -3.23
N THR A 20 -12.78 4.66 -4.02
CA THR A 20 -13.64 4.40 -5.18
C THR A 20 -13.02 3.43 -6.16
N ALA A 21 -11.73 3.60 -6.48
CA ALA A 21 -11.01 2.70 -7.38
C ALA A 21 -10.91 1.28 -6.81
N LEU A 22 -10.68 1.14 -5.51
CA LEU A 22 -10.60 -0.15 -4.83
C LEU A 22 -11.94 -0.87 -4.86
N MET A 23 -13.02 -0.16 -4.53
CA MET A 23 -14.37 -0.74 -4.53
C MET A 23 -14.77 -1.23 -5.92
N GLU A 24 -14.43 -0.48 -6.97
CA GLU A 24 -14.70 -0.89 -8.35
C GLU A 24 -13.88 -2.13 -8.75
N LEU A 25 -12.60 -2.19 -8.35
CA LEU A 25 -11.77 -3.37 -8.60
C LEU A 25 -12.33 -4.62 -7.92
N LEU A 26 -12.72 -4.51 -6.64
CA LEU A 26 -13.24 -5.64 -5.87
C LEU A 26 -14.57 -6.17 -6.44
N LYS A 27 -15.43 -5.29 -6.96
CA LYS A 27 -16.64 -5.71 -7.69
C LYS A 27 -16.30 -6.53 -8.94
N ARG A 28 -15.29 -6.11 -9.71
CA ARG A 28 -14.86 -6.79 -10.95
C ARG A 28 -14.08 -8.07 -10.71
N LYS A 29 -13.43 -8.20 -9.55
CA LYS A 29 -12.52 -9.30 -9.18
C LYS A 29 -12.91 -9.90 -7.83
N PRO A 30 -14.04 -10.63 -7.75
CA PRO A 30 -14.56 -11.17 -6.48
C PRO A 30 -13.67 -12.26 -5.85
N ASN A 31 -12.66 -12.74 -6.57
CA ASN A 31 -11.68 -13.72 -6.06
C ASN A 31 -10.58 -13.09 -5.19
N ILE A 32 -10.46 -11.77 -5.14
CA ILE A 32 -9.52 -11.08 -4.25
C ILE A 32 -10.03 -11.24 -2.81
N ARG A 33 -9.18 -11.76 -1.93
CA ARG A 33 -9.51 -11.93 -0.50
C ARG A 33 -8.52 -11.30 0.47
N ASN A 34 -7.28 -11.10 0.00
CA ASN A 34 -6.21 -10.52 0.80
C ASN A 34 -5.94 -9.11 0.28
N ILE A 35 -6.05 -8.12 1.14
CA ILE A 35 -5.89 -6.71 0.79
C ILE A 35 -4.84 -6.10 1.72
N CYS A 36 -3.85 -5.44 1.14
CA CYS A 36 -2.86 -4.68 1.88
C CYS A 36 -3.01 -3.20 1.53
N LEU A 37 -3.34 -2.38 2.52
CA LEU A 37 -3.43 -0.93 2.41
C LEU A 37 -2.05 -0.33 2.69
N CYS A 38 -1.55 0.41 1.72
CA CYS A 38 -0.21 0.99 1.70
C CYS A 38 -0.30 2.50 1.42
N LEU A 39 -1.13 3.22 2.16
CA LEU A 39 -1.25 4.68 2.03
C LEU A 39 -0.06 5.37 2.71
N ASP A 40 0.06 6.67 2.46
CA ASP A 40 1.09 7.51 3.06
C ASP A 40 1.09 7.38 4.60
N ASN A 41 2.30 7.37 5.15
CA ASN A 41 2.59 7.40 6.57
C ASN A 41 2.43 8.82 7.14
N ASP A 42 1.32 9.48 6.82
CA ASP A 42 0.92 10.75 7.42
C ASP A 42 -0.47 10.62 8.05
N SER A 43 -0.94 11.71 8.67
CA SER A 43 -2.23 11.72 9.35
C SER A 43 -3.40 11.37 8.42
N ALA A 44 -3.40 11.92 7.20
CA ALA A 44 -4.47 11.72 6.24
C ALA A 44 -4.47 10.30 5.67
N GLY A 45 -3.29 9.78 5.31
CA GLY A 45 -3.11 8.42 4.81
C GLY A 45 -3.47 7.36 5.85
N ARG A 46 -3.07 7.55 7.11
CA ARG A 46 -3.44 6.64 8.21
C ARG A 46 -4.92 6.65 8.53
N ALA A 47 -5.55 7.83 8.61
CA ALA A 47 -6.99 7.96 8.85
C ALA A 47 -7.82 7.32 7.72
N ALA A 48 -7.42 7.53 6.47
CA ALA A 48 -8.04 6.91 5.32
C ALA A 48 -7.87 5.38 5.33
N SER A 49 -6.65 4.90 5.62
CA SER A 49 -6.37 3.45 5.73
C SER A 49 -7.26 2.77 6.77
N ALA A 50 -7.42 3.38 7.96
CA ALA A 50 -8.29 2.86 9.01
C ALA A 50 -9.77 2.82 8.57
N THR A 51 -10.24 3.90 7.91
CA THR A 51 -11.60 4.00 7.41
C THR A 51 -11.90 2.94 6.33
N ILE A 52 -10.98 2.77 5.38
CA ILE A 52 -11.09 1.78 4.30
C ILE A 52 -11.07 0.38 4.89
N ARG A 53 -10.17 0.10 5.83
CA ARG A 53 -10.09 -1.19 6.53
C ARG A 53 -11.42 -1.53 7.19
N GLN A 54 -12.01 -0.60 7.94
CA GLN A 54 -13.28 -0.83 8.63
C GLN A 54 -14.41 -1.12 7.63
N LYS A 55 -14.47 -0.38 6.52
CA LYS A 55 -15.44 -0.61 5.45
C LYS A 55 -15.26 -1.98 4.77
N LEU A 56 -14.03 -2.39 4.50
CA LEU A 56 -13.76 -3.71 3.92
C LEU A 56 -14.17 -4.84 4.88
N MET A 57 -13.89 -4.67 6.17
CA MET A 57 -14.29 -5.64 7.20
C MET A 57 -15.81 -5.77 7.31
N SER A 58 -16.56 -4.66 7.26
CA SER A 58 -18.03 -4.71 7.27
C SER A 58 -18.62 -5.35 6.00
N MET A 59 -17.87 -5.33 4.89
CA MET A 59 -18.20 -6.04 3.65
C MET A 59 -17.77 -7.53 3.66
N GLY A 60 -17.18 -8.02 4.75
CA GLY A 60 -16.78 -9.43 4.91
C GLY A 60 -15.34 -9.77 4.49
N TYR A 61 -14.50 -8.77 4.18
CA TYR A 61 -13.08 -8.99 3.94
C TYR A 61 -12.34 -9.12 5.28
N MET A 62 -11.96 -10.34 5.63
CA MET A 62 -11.29 -10.63 6.90
C MET A 62 -9.77 -10.40 6.87
N ASN A 63 -9.14 -10.57 5.70
CA ASN A 63 -7.70 -10.47 5.53
C ASN A 63 -7.29 -9.10 4.96
N VAL A 64 -7.53 -8.06 5.75
CA VAL A 64 -7.10 -6.69 5.45
C VAL A 64 -5.92 -6.32 6.33
N TYR A 65 -4.83 -5.84 5.74
CA TYR A 65 -3.60 -5.45 6.43
C TYR A 65 -3.27 -4.00 6.12
N GLU A 66 -2.59 -3.33 7.05
CA GLU A 66 -2.06 -1.99 6.86
C GLU A 66 -0.54 -2.05 6.95
N ARG A 67 0.15 -1.44 5.96
CA ARG A 67 1.61 -1.42 5.87
C ARG A 67 2.06 -0.02 5.47
N PHE A 68 2.69 0.66 6.41
CA PHE A 68 3.24 2.00 6.20
C PHE A 68 4.75 1.91 6.00
N SER A 69 5.29 2.81 5.18
CA SER A 69 6.72 3.04 5.04
C SER A 69 7.32 3.54 6.36
N ARG A 70 8.66 3.47 6.47
CA ARG A 70 9.41 4.11 7.57
C ARG A 70 9.38 5.63 7.45
N GLU A 71 9.49 6.12 6.21
CA GLU A 71 9.35 7.53 5.85
C GLU A 71 7.90 7.88 5.53
N LYS A 72 7.65 9.07 4.99
CA LYS A 72 6.30 9.54 4.62
C LYS A 72 5.61 8.61 3.60
N ASP A 73 6.33 8.12 2.61
CA ASP A 73 5.83 7.15 1.64
C ASP A 73 6.93 6.16 1.22
N TYR A 74 6.56 5.11 0.48
CA TYR A 74 7.51 4.12 0.00
C TYR A 74 8.54 4.70 -0.99
N ASN A 75 8.22 5.79 -1.69
CA ASN A 75 9.17 6.43 -2.59
C ASN A 75 10.25 7.19 -1.81
N GLU A 76 9.88 7.91 -0.75
CA GLU A 76 10.82 8.55 0.15
C GLU A 76 11.73 7.52 0.86
N GLU A 77 11.16 6.39 1.30
CA GLU A 77 11.94 5.29 1.86
C GLU A 77 12.97 4.74 0.85
N LEU A 78 12.56 4.53 -0.41
CA LEU A 78 13.46 4.09 -1.48
C LEU A 78 14.57 5.12 -1.76
N MET A 79 14.25 6.41 -1.72
CA MET A 79 15.24 7.48 -1.89
C MET A 79 16.26 7.48 -0.75
N MET A 80 15.84 7.20 0.50
CA MET A 80 16.74 7.13 1.64
C MET A 80 17.69 5.92 1.53
N VAL A 81 17.15 4.74 1.23
CA VAL A 81 17.96 3.52 1.02
C VAL A 81 19.01 3.75 -0.06
N ARG A 82 18.62 4.37 -1.18
CA ARG A 82 19.55 4.67 -2.28
C ARG A 82 20.65 5.65 -1.86
N LYS A 83 20.33 6.69 -1.07
CA LYS A 83 21.35 7.62 -0.55
C LYS A 83 22.34 6.89 0.35
N THR A 84 21.85 6.08 1.29
CA THR A 84 22.70 5.30 2.19
C THR A 84 23.59 4.30 1.43
N GLU A 85 23.07 3.60 0.42
CA GLU A 85 23.89 2.71 -0.43
C GLU A 85 25.01 3.47 -1.16
N ILE A 86 24.71 4.66 -1.66
CA ILE A 86 25.68 5.53 -2.32
C ILE A 86 26.75 5.98 -1.32
N GLU A 87 26.36 6.46 -0.13
CA GLU A 87 27.30 6.91 0.91
C GLU A 87 28.25 5.78 1.35
N ILE A 88 27.72 4.57 1.61
CA ILE A 88 28.55 3.38 1.95
C ILE A 88 29.52 3.02 0.81
N SER A 89 29.13 3.22 -0.45
CA SER A 89 30.00 2.90 -1.59
C SER A 89 31.19 3.87 -1.77
N TYR A 90 31.16 5.02 -1.10
CA TYR A 90 32.24 6.02 -1.09
C TYR A 90 33.08 6.00 0.20
N GLU A 91 32.76 5.13 1.16
CA GLU A 91 33.58 4.82 2.34
C GLU A 91 34.47 3.60 2.08
#